data_AF-A0ABD2P512-F1
#
_entry.id   AF-A0ABD2P512-F1
#
_cell.length_a   1.000
_cell.length_b   1.000
_cell.length_c   1.000
_cell.angle_alpha   90.00
_cell.angle_beta   90.00
_cell.angle_gamma   90.00
#
_symmetry.space_group_name_H-M   'P 1'
#
loop_
_entity.id
_entity.type
_entity.pdbx_description
1 polymer ?
#
loop_
_entity_poly.entity_id
_entity_poly.type
_entity_poly.pdbx_seq_one_letter_code
_entity_poly.pdbx_strand_id
1 'polypeptide(L)'
;MLTLKRYPLTPVPLSLCHMDGTINETDKSKLVKPLIDREKIVESIPKELDVVIIDGFFYLYTLRDIPSTFGAISYHLLRNLTNHVATEIHVIFDTYPTPSIKDYEHSIRDNSRNDDFVIEGPQTKRPANFIAELKTSNSSKHLSSFSSMIGRLKTKLR
;
A
#
# COMPACT_ATOMS: atom_id res chain seq x y z
N MET A 1 43.88 21.95 17.57
CA MET A 1 42.47 22.31 17.32
C MET A 1 42.12 21.80 15.92
N LEU A 2 41.50 20.62 15.82
CA LEU A 2 41.22 19.97 14.53
C LEU A 2 39.80 20.33 14.06
N THR A 3 39.72 21.04 12.95
CA THR A 3 38.46 21.44 12.29
C THR A 3 37.83 20.23 11.62
N LEU A 4 36.84 19.61 12.27
CA LEU A 4 36.13 18.45 11.74
C LEU A 4 35.14 18.88 10.64
N LYS A 5 35.59 18.73 9.39
CA LYS A 5 34.89 18.53 8.10
C LYS A 5 33.49 19.18 7.92
N ARG A 6 33.48 20.24 7.11
CA ARG A 6 32.29 20.99 6.65
C ARG A 6 31.48 20.34 5.52
N TYR A 7 31.82 19.13 5.07
CA TYR A 7 31.08 18.45 4.00
C TYR A 7 31.09 16.93 4.21
N PRO A 8 29.96 16.24 3.97
CA PRO A 8 29.94 14.78 3.98
C PRO A 8 30.85 14.26 2.85
N LEU A 9 31.58 13.16 3.12
CA LEU A 9 32.50 12.53 2.15
C LEU A 9 31.76 11.96 0.93
N THR A 10 30.44 11.78 1.05
CA THR A 10 29.53 11.30 0.03
C THR A 10 28.29 12.20 0.00
N PRO A 11 27.60 12.32 -1.15
CA PRO A 11 26.40 13.17 -1.26
C PRO A 11 25.27 12.77 -0.29
N VAL A 12 25.25 11.49 0.11
CA VAL A 12 24.29 10.90 1.05
C VAL A 12 25.08 10.08 2.10
N PRO A 13 24.71 10.11 3.39
CA PRO A 13 25.36 9.27 4.41
C PRO A 13 25.34 7.79 4.04
N LEU A 14 26.48 7.09 4.22
CA LEU A 14 26.59 5.64 3.97
C LEU A 14 25.73 4.78 4.91
N SER A 15 25.15 5.38 5.96
CA SER A 15 24.11 4.74 6.76
C SER A 15 22.80 4.55 5.97
N LEU A 16 22.56 5.34 4.92
CA LEU A 16 21.35 5.32 4.09
C LEU A 16 21.56 4.66 2.72
N CYS A 17 22.79 4.56 2.24
CA CYS A 17 23.09 3.99 0.93
C CYS A 17 24.43 3.25 0.89
N HIS A 18 24.52 2.25 0.02
CA HIS A 18 25.78 1.60 -0.35
C HIS A 18 26.64 2.54 -1.22
N MET A 19 27.87 2.11 -1.51
CA MET A 19 28.84 2.92 -2.25
C MET A 19 28.53 3.10 -3.73
N ASP A 20 27.68 2.23 -4.28
CA ASP A 20 27.13 2.34 -5.64
C ASP A 20 25.89 3.25 -5.72
N GLY A 21 25.46 3.83 -4.60
CA GLY A 21 24.29 4.70 -4.51
C GLY A 21 22.96 3.97 -4.31
N THR A 22 22.96 2.63 -4.19
CA THR A 22 21.75 1.88 -3.83
C THR A 22 21.37 2.11 -2.37
N ILE A 23 20.07 2.09 -2.05
CA ILE A 23 19.58 2.37 -0.69
C ILE A 23 19.86 1.17 0.23
N ASN A 24 20.27 1.45 1.47
CA ASN A 24 20.37 0.42 2.50
C ASN A 24 18.97 -0.04 2.92
N GLU A 25 18.57 -1.23 2.51
CA GLU A 25 17.31 -1.83 2.95
C GLU A 25 17.50 -2.55 4.29
N THR A 26 16.77 -2.10 5.31
CA THR A 26 16.63 -2.85 6.57
C THR A 26 15.28 -3.52 6.58
N ASP A 27 15.27 -4.83 6.86
CA ASP A 27 14.04 -5.57 7.11
C ASP A 27 13.26 -4.90 8.26
N LYS A 28 12.08 -4.37 7.96
CA LYS A 28 11.21 -3.65 8.91
C LYS A 28 10.93 -4.47 10.18
N SER A 29 10.91 -5.81 10.06
CA SER A 29 10.61 -6.71 11.18
C SER A 29 11.75 -6.80 12.21
N LYS A 30 12.99 -6.44 11.85
CA LYS A 30 14.15 -6.50 12.76
C LYS A 30 14.10 -5.46 13.86
N LEU A 31 13.41 -4.34 13.65
CA LEU A 31 13.22 -3.30 14.67
C LEU A 31 12.05 -3.61 15.60
N VAL A 32 11.01 -4.25 15.09
CA VAL A 32 9.79 -4.53 15.85
C VAL A 32 9.99 -5.65 16.86
N LYS A 33 10.71 -6.72 16.50
CA LYS A 33 10.95 -7.88 17.39
C LYS A 33 11.60 -7.48 18.73
N PRO A 34 12.73 -6.73 18.75
CA PRO A 34 13.35 -6.30 20.01
C PRO A 34 12.46 -5.38 20.86
N LEU A 35 11.54 -4.63 20.24
CA LEU A 35 10.62 -3.74 20.97
C LEU A 35 9.53 -4.56 21.66
N ILE A 36 8.94 -5.54 20.96
CA ILE A 36 7.95 -6.48 21.53
C ILE A 36 8.58 -7.26 22.69
N ASP A 37 9.79 -7.80 22.48
CA ASP A 37 10.50 -8.60 23.48
C ASP A 37 10.84 -7.80 24.75
N ARG A 38 11.08 -6.48 24.61
CA ARG A 38 11.40 -5.58 25.73
C ARG A 38 10.16 -5.14 26.52
N GLU A 39 9.08 -4.80 25.84
CA GLU A 39 7.89 -4.20 26.45
C GLU A 39 6.97 -5.25 27.12
N LYS A 40 7.18 -6.56 26.88
CA LYS A 40 6.30 -7.65 27.38
C LYS A 40 4.82 -7.27 27.23
N ILE A 41 4.46 -6.76 26.06
CA ILE A 41 3.14 -6.20 25.78
C ILE A 41 2.12 -7.29 26.12
N VAL A 42 1.32 -7.05 27.15
CA VAL A 42 0.20 -7.93 27.49
C VAL A 42 -0.86 -7.65 26.44
N GLU A 43 -1.03 -8.59 25.51
CA GLU A 43 -2.08 -8.55 24.50
C GLU A 43 -3.45 -8.71 25.19
N SER A 44 -3.97 -7.65 25.79
CA SER A 44 -5.39 -7.58 26.12
C SER A 44 -6.12 -7.16 24.85
N ILE A 45 -6.56 -8.15 24.07
CA ILE A 45 -7.40 -7.90 22.90
C ILE A 45 -8.64 -7.13 23.39
N PRO A 46 -8.92 -5.93 22.86
CA PRO A 46 -10.12 -5.18 23.20
C PRO A 46 -11.37 -6.05 22.97
N LYS A 47 -12.28 -6.09 23.93
CA LYS A 47 -13.52 -6.89 23.82
C LYS A 47 -14.44 -6.36 22.73
N GLU A 48 -14.33 -5.08 22.43
CA GLU A 48 -15.11 -4.35 21.43
C GLU A 48 -14.14 -3.70 20.45
N LEU A 49 -14.52 -3.72 19.17
CA LEU A 49 -13.69 -3.25 18.07
C LEU A 49 -14.43 -2.11 17.38
N ASP A 50 -14.17 -0.87 17.76
CA ASP A 50 -14.91 0.28 17.23
C ASP A 50 -14.47 0.62 15.80
N VAL A 51 -13.16 0.55 15.55
CA VAL A 51 -12.52 1.03 14.32
C VAL A 51 -11.58 -0.04 13.77
N VAL A 52 -11.66 -0.28 12.46
CA VAL A 52 -10.75 -1.16 11.73
C VAL A 52 -10.08 -0.39 10.61
N ILE A 53 -8.76 -0.46 10.57
CA ILE A 53 -7.93 0.15 9.52
C ILE A 53 -7.31 -0.96 8.70
N ILE A 54 -7.54 -0.94 7.39
CA ILE A 54 -7.09 -1.95 6.45
C ILE A 54 -6.19 -1.31 5.42
N ASP A 55 -5.00 -1.88 5.22
CA ASP A 55 -4.17 -1.62 4.05
C ASP A 55 -4.87 -2.21 2.82
N GLY A 56 -5.39 -1.33 1.96
CA GLY A 56 -6.18 -1.69 0.80
C GLY A 56 -5.38 -2.43 -0.27
N PHE A 57 -4.09 -2.12 -0.45
CA PHE A 57 -3.25 -2.86 -1.39
C PHE A 57 -3.02 -4.27 -0.90
N PHE A 58 -2.60 -4.41 0.36
CA PHE A 58 -2.43 -5.72 0.98
C PHE A 58 -3.71 -6.54 0.90
N TYR A 59 -4.86 -5.94 1.21
CA TYR A 59 -6.16 -6.61 1.11
C TYR A 59 -6.43 -7.12 -0.31
N LEU A 60 -6.22 -6.29 -1.35
CA LEU A 60 -6.37 -6.72 -2.74
C LEU A 60 -5.41 -7.86 -3.12
N TYR A 61 -4.18 -7.87 -2.58
CA TYR A 61 -3.22 -8.96 -2.80
C TYR A 61 -3.69 -10.30 -2.22
N THR A 62 -4.48 -10.29 -1.15
CA THR A 62 -4.97 -11.52 -0.51
C THR A 62 -6.17 -12.16 -1.21
N LEU A 63 -6.78 -11.48 -2.20
CA LEU A 63 -7.93 -11.99 -2.93
C LEU A 63 -7.51 -13.14 -3.86
N ARG A 64 -8.05 -14.34 -3.63
CA ARG A 64 -7.79 -15.53 -4.47
C ARG A 64 -8.67 -15.55 -5.72
N ASP A 65 -9.97 -15.28 -5.56
CA ASP A 65 -10.97 -15.33 -6.64
C ASP A 65 -11.34 -13.92 -7.09
N ILE A 66 -10.41 -13.25 -7.77
CA ILE A 66 -10.56 -11.84 -8.16
C ILE A 66 -11.57 -11.70 -9.31
N PRO A 67 -12.72 -11.02 -9.10
CA PRO A 67 -13.73 -10.84 -10.14
C PRO A 67 -13.17 -10.18 -11.41
N SER A 68 -13.84 -10.42 -12.55
CA SER A 68 -13.36 -9.99 -13.87
C SER A 68 -13.51 -8.49 -14.14
N THR A 69 -14.32 -7.77 -13.37
CA THR A 69 -14.54 -6.33 -13.53
C THR A 69 -14.27 -5.57 -12.24
N PHE A 70 -13.86 -4.31 -12.36
CA PHE A 70 -13.60 -3.46 -11.20
C PHE A 70 -14.84 -3.25 -10.33
N GLY A 71 -16.03 -3.15 -10.91
CA GLY A 71 -17.29 -3.04 -10.18
C GLY A 71 -17.55 -4.27 -9.31
N ALA A 72 -17.31 -5.46 -9.85
CA ALA A 72 -17.44 -6.70 -9.10
C ALA A 72 -16.38 -6.82 -8.01
N ILE A 73 -15.13 -6.36 -8.25
CA ILE A 73 -14.09 -6.28 -7.21
C ILE A 73 -14.54 -5.34 -6.08
N SER A 74 -15.04 -4.13 -6.40
CA SER A 74 -15.53 -3.19 -5.39
C SER A 74 -16.71 -3.74 -4.59
N TYR A 75 -17.63 -4.46 -5.25
CA TYR A 75 -18.76 -5.10 -4.56
C TYR A 75 -18.28 -6.23 -3.64
N HIS A 76 -17.36 -7.07 -4.11
CA HIS A 76 -16.77 -8.14 -3.31
C HIS A 76 -16.04 -7.58 -2.07
N LEU A 77 -15.28 -6.50 -2.26
CA LEU A 77 -14.61 -5.78 -1.18
C LEU A 77 -15.64 -5.23 -0.19
N LEU A 78 -16.64 -4.47 -0.65
CA LEU A 78 -17.69 -3.92 0.21
C LEU A 78 -18.42 -5.00 1.01
N ARG A 79 -18.82 -6.10 0.36
CA ARG A 79 -19.49 -7.23 1.02
C ARG A 79 -18.66 -7.81 2.16
N ASN A 80 -17.36 -7.96 1.96
CA ASN A 80 -16.47 -8.49 2.99
C ASN A 80 -16.26 -7.49 4.13
N LEU A 81 -16.16 -6.19 3.81
CA LEU A 81 -16.04 -5.14 4.83
C LEU A 81 -17.33 -5.01 5.65
N THR A 82 -18.51 -5.12 5.05
CA THR A 82 -19.78 -5.01 5.78
C THR A 82 -20.05 -6.19 6.71
N ASN A 83 -19.29 -7.28 6.59
CA ASN A 83 -19.37 -8.41 7.53
C ASN A 83 -18.49 -8.21 8.77
N HIS A 84 -17.79 -7.07 8.91
CA HIS A 84 -17.01 -6.78 10.11
C HIS A 84 -17.90 -6.36 11.27
N VAL A 85 -17.51 -6.74 12.48
CA VAL A 85 -18.19 -6.34 13.73
C VAL A 85 -17.96 -4.84 14.07
N ALA A 86 -17.00 -4.21 13.38
CA ALA A 86 -16.61 -2.84 13.69
C ALA A 86 -17.60 -1.80 13.21
N THR A 87 -17.80 -0.77 14.05
CA THR A 87 -18.67 0.37 13.76
C THR A 87 -18.16 1.20 12.60
N GLU A 88 -16.84 1.34 12.49
CA GLU A 88 -16.17 2.10 11.44
C GLU A 88 -15.02 1.32 10.80
N ILE A 89 -14.93 1.41 9.47
CA ILE A 89 -13.92 0.72 8.67
C ILE A 89 -13.28 1.69 7.69
N HIS A 90 -11.98 1.88 7.83
CA HIS A 90 -11.15 2.66 6.91
C HIS A 90 -10.32 1.72 6.05
N VAL A 91 -10.49 1.81 4.74
CA VAL A 91 -9.58 1.20 3.78
C VAL A 91 -8.67 2.27 3.24
N ILE A 92 -7.37 2.13 3.51
CA ILE A 92 -6.36 3.12 3.16
C ILE A 92 -5.56 2.59 1.97
N PHE A 93 -5.42 3.42 0.95
CA PHE A 93 -4.53 3.16 -0.16
C PHE A 93 -3.41 4.18 -0.12
N ASP A 94 -2.17 3.70 -0.18
CA ASP A 94 -1.01 4.57 -0.23
C ASP A 94 -1.04 5.42 -1.51
N THR A 95 -0.81 6.73 -1.34
CA THR A 95 -0.51 7.64 -2.44
C THR A 95 0.86 8.25 -2.20
N TYR A 96 1.66 8.33 -3.26
CA TYR A 96 3.03 8.82 -3.18
C TYR A 96 3.16 10.05 -4.08
N PRO A 97 3.36 11.26 -3.51
CA PRO A 97 3.59 12.45 -4.30
C PRO A 97 5.00 12.43 -4.89
N THR A 98 5.13 12.68 -6.19
CA THR A 98 6.45 12.78 -6.84
C THR A 98 7.03 14.19 -6.67
N PRO A 99 8.31 14.35 -6.27
CA PRO A 99 9.28 13.28 -6.02
C PRO A 99 9.15 12.64 -4.62
N SER A 100 9.30 11.32 -4.54
CA SER A 100 9.29 10.54 -3.30
C SER A 100 10.43 9.52 -3.22
N ILE A 101 10.80 9.10 -2.01
CA ILE A 101 11.73 7.97 -1.78
C ILE A 101 11.19 6.69 -2.44
N LYS A 102 9.87 6.54 -2.54
CA LYS A 102 9.21 5.40 -3.17
C LYS A 102 9.36 5.39 -4.69
N ASP A 103 9.70 6.50 -5.32
CA ASP A 103 9.93 6.57 -6.77
C ASP A 103 11.14 5.70 -7.17
N TYR A 104 12.17 5.64 -6.33
CA TYR A 104 13.33 4.77 -6.53
C TYR A 104 12.97 3.29 -6.32
N GLU A 105 12.22 2.96 -5.26
CA GLU A 105 11.74 1.58 -5.05
C GLU A 105 10.84 1.11 -6.22
N HIS A 106 9.98 2.00 -6.74
CA HIS A 106 9.12 1.70 -7.87
C HIS A 106 9.92 1.51 -9.15
N SER A 107 10.90 2.35 -9.45
CA SER A 107 11.70 2.22 -10.68
C SER A 107 12.47 0.90 -10.76
N ILE A 108 12.86 0.33 -9.62
CA ILE A 108 13.45 -1.02 -9.55
C ILE A 108 12.41 -2.11 -9.83
N ARG A 109 11.16 -1.93 -9.35
CA ARG A 109 10.06 -2.90 -9.52
C ARG A 109 9.42 -2.84 -10.90
N ASP A 110 9.48 -1.71 -11.60
CA ASP A 110 8.80 -1.42 -12.87
C ASP A 110 9.44 -2.08 -14.11
N ASN A 111 10.11 -3.22 -13.94
CA ASN A 111 10.66 -4.04 -15.03
C ASN A 111 9.58 -4.86 -15.77
N SER A 112 8.30 -4.67 -15.46
CA SER A 112 7.16 -5.30 -16.14
C SER A 112 6.48 -4.31 -17.08
N ARG A 113 6.07 -4.80 -18.27
CA ARG A 113 5.39 -4.03 -19.32
C ARG A 113 4.33 -3.09 -18.76
N ASN A 114 4.48 -1.79 -19.06
CA ASN A 114 3.55 -0.71 -18.75
C ASN A 114 2.32 -0.80 -19.67
N ASP A 115 1.40 -1.72 -19.37
CA ASP A 115 0.06 -1.66 -19.95
C ASP A 115 -0.80 -0.73 -19.08
N ASP A 116 -0.63 0.58 -19.28
CA ASP A 116 -1.48 1.59 -18.63
C ASP A 116 -2.95 1.27 -18.91
N PHE A 117 -3.71 0.90 -17.87
CA PHE A 117 -5.12 0.53 -17.98
C PHE A 117 -5.99 1.58 -17.31
N VAL A 118 -6.97 2.17 -18.00
CA VAL A 118 -7.84 3.19 -17.41
C VAL A 118 -9.10 2.57 -16.82
N ILE A 119 -9.42 2.87 -15.57
CA ILE A 119 -10.70 2.51 -14.94
C ILE A 119 -11.73 3.57 -15.32
N GLU A 120 -12.45 3.33 -16.41
CA GLU A 120 -13.54 4.19 -16.89
C GLU A 120 -14.84 4.01 -16.09
N GLY A 121 -15.05 2.82 -15.49
CA GLY A 121 -16.21 2.56 -14.67
C GLY A 121 -16.32 1.12 -14.14
N PRO A 122 -17.47 0.75 -13.56
CA PRO A 122 -17.67 -0.55 -12.91
C PRO A 122 -17.61 -1.74 -13.86
N GLN A 123 -17.86 -1.52 -15.15
CA GLN A 123 -17.80 -2.59 -16.16
C GLN A 123 -16.42 -2.73 -16.80
N THR A 124 -15.46 -1.85 -16.46
CA THR A 124 -14.08 -2.00 -16.94
C THR A 124 -13.53 -3.35 -16.48
N LYS A 125 -13.04 -4.13 -17.44
CA LYS A 125 -12.41 -5.42 -17.17
C LYS A 125 -11.08 -5.21 -16.45
N ARG A 126 -10.78 -6.08 -15.48
CA ARG A 126 -9.46 -6.06 -14.85
C ARG A 126 -8.40 -6.58 -15.82
N PRO A 127 -7.14 -6.11 -15.68
CA PRO A 127 -5.99 -6.72 -16.33
C PRO A 127 -5.88 -8.21 -16.00
N ALA A 128 -5.36 -8.99 -16.95
CA ALA A 128 -5.15 -10.44 -16.78
C ALA A 128 -4.26 -10.72 -15.56
N ASN A 129 -3.17 -9.98 -15.43
CA ASN A 129 -2.24 -10.04 -14.31
C ASN A 129 -2.46 -8.91 -13.29
N PHE A 130 -3.68 -8.81 -12.77
CA PHE A 130 -4.11 -7.75 -11.84
C PHE A 130 -3.16 -7.54 -10.63
N ILE A 131 -2.62 -8.63 -10.09
CA ILE A 131 -1.70 -8.59 -8.96
C ILE A 131 -0.35 -7.96 -9.32
N ALA A 132 0.17 -8.21 -10.52
CA ALA A 132 1.38 -7.53 -10.97
C ALA A 132 1.10 -6.03 -11.20
N GLU A 133 -0.09 -5.72 -11.71
CA GLU A 133 -0.50 -4.35 -12.01
C GLU A 133 -0.65 -3.47 -10.76
N LEU A 134 -1.06 -4.06 -9.62
CA LEU A 134 -1.10 -3.35 -8.34
C LEU A 134 0.30 -2.97 -7.81
N LYS A 135 1.39 -3.50 -8.39
CA LYS A 135 2.78 -3.20 -7.98
C LYS A 135 3.38 -2.05 -8.78
N THR A 136 2.77 -1.66 -9.90
CA THR A 136 3.31 -0.60 -10.77
C THR A 136 3.12 0.76 -10.10
N SER A 137 3.98 1.72 -10.46
CA SER A 137 3.87 3.08 -9.92
C SER A 137 2.55 3.77 -10.28
N ASN A 138 1.89 3.33 -11.37
CA ASN A 138 0.64 3.91 -11.86
C ASN A 138 -0.61 3.42 -11.12
N SER A 139 -0.50 2.38 -10.29
CA SER A 139 -1.60 1.85 -9.47
C SER A 139 -2.31 2.94 -8.65
N SER A 140 -1.55 3.90 -8.10
CA SER A 140 -2.05 5.04 -7.32
C SER A 140 -3.00 5.95 -8.10
N LYS A 141 -2.80 6.15 -9.41
CA LYS A 141 -3.68 6.96 -10.27
C LYS A 141 -5.01 6.25 -10.51
N HIS A 142 -4.98 4.96 -10.84
CA HIS A 142 -6.17 4.14 -11.09
C HIS A 142 -7.04 4.01 -9.84
N LEU A 143 -6.42 4.05 -8.65
CA LEU A 143 -7.11 3.95 -7.37
C LEU A 143 -8.01 5.13 -7.03
N SER A 144 -7.72 6.32 -7.54
CA SER A 144 -8.62 7.48 -7.37
C SER A 144 -10.00 7.18 -7.97
N SER A 145 -10.04 6.63 -9.18
CA SER A 145 -11.26 6.17 -9.85
C SER A 145 -11.93 5.01 -9.11
N PHE A 146 -11.14 4.05 -8.63
CA PHE A 146 -11.66 2.90 -7.88
C PHE A 146 -12.28 3.28 -6.53
N SER A 147 -11.65 4.17 -5.77
CA SER A 147 -12.15 4.69 -4.50
C SER A 147 -13.45 5.48 -4.68
N SER A 148 -13.51 6.34 -5.70
CA SER A 148 -14.74 7.03 -6.11
C SER A 148 -15.88 6.05 -6.40
N MET A 149 -15.57 4.92 -7.04
CA MET A 149 -16.55 3.88 -7.34
C MET A 149 -17.07 3.16 -6.08
N ILE A 150 -16.21 2.85 -5.12
CA ILE A 150 -16.61 2.32 -3.80
C ILE A 150 -17.54 3.32 -3.08
N GLY A 151 -17.18 4.61 -3.10
CA GLY A 151 -18.01 5.68 -2.51
C GLY A 151 -19.41 5.75 -3.13
N ARG A 152 -19.52 5.64 -4.46
CA ARG A 152 -20.81 5.62 -5.19
C ARG A 152 -21.65 4.37 -4.92
N LEU A 153 -21.03 3.24 -4.57
CA LEU A 153 -21.76 2.02 -4.20
C LEU A 153 -22.34 2.13 -2.78
N LYS A 154 -21.64 2.79 -1.84
CA LYS A 154 -22.17 3.08 -0.50
C LYS A 154 -23.45 3.93 -0.52
N THR A 155 -23.57 4.89 -1.43
CA THR A 155 -24.77 5.75 -1.54
C THR A 155 -25.98 5.06 -2.17
N LYS A 156 -25.79 3.97 -2.92
CA LYS A 156 -26.89 3.19 -3.52
C LYS A 156 -27.42 2.05 -2.64
N LEU A 157 -26.67 1.67 -1.61
CA LEU A 157 -27.02 0.57 -0.68
C LEU A 157 -27.69 1.07 0.61
N ARG A 158 -27.87 2.39 0.77
CA ARG A 158 -28.69 3.03 1.80
C ARG A 158 -30.00 3.48 1.18
#